data_AF-A0AAF0LLB7-F1
#
_entry.id   AF-A0AAF0LLB7-F1
#
_cell.length_a   1.000
_cell.length_b   1.000
_cell.length_c   1.000
_cell.angle_alpha   90.00
_cell.angle_beta   90.00
_cell.angle_gamma   90.00
#
_symmetry.space_group_name_H-M   'P 1'
#
loop_
_entity.id
_entity.type
_entity.pdbx_description
1 polymer ?
#
loop_
_entity_poly.entity_id
_entity_poly.type
_entity_poly.pdbx_seq_one_letter_code
_entity_poly.pdbx_strand_id
1 'polypeptide(L)'
;MNEFTYYCLASVQDGTGENLWAWTGNIEKRRRRPLGETREWLLGVLGRLLERDLVCVGNFEENGTGRAGWETWTGSVEAVVDRVASIYTVDLAADEVQYWPCYLMRTEAGAQLYGRERSRRELADEDPVPRLRAVWDEDGNVIEEHGDEIVV
;
A
#
# COMPACT_ATOMS: atom_id res chain seq x y z
N MET A 1 12.50 -8.72 3.03
CA MET A 1 11.26 -7.97 2.68
C MET A 1 11.69 -6.72 1.92
N ASN A 2 11.06 -6.38 0.79
CA ASN A 2 11.41 -5.17 0.06
C ASN A 2 10.87 -3.90 0.75
N GLU A 3 11.48 -2.75 0.48
CA GLU A 3 11.13 -1.47 1.13
C GLU A 3 9.68 -1.04 0.86
N PHE A 4 9.12 -1.36 -0.31
CA PHE A 4 7.75 -0.98 -0.62
C PHE A 4 6.72 -1.76 0.19
N THR A 5 6.92 -3.07 0.35
CA THR A 5 6.08 -3.90 1.24
C THR A 5 6.18 -3.40 2.67
N TYR A 6 7.40 -3.13 3.16
CA TYR A 6 7.59 -2.60 4.51
C TYR A 6 6.87 -1.26 4.70
N TYR A 7 6.97 -0.36 3.72
CA TYR A 7 6.21 0.90 3.70
C TYR A 7 4.70 0.68 3.74
N CYS A 8 4.14 -0.21 2.91
CA CYS A 8 2.69 -0.50 2.91
C CYS A 8 2.20 -1.04 4.25
N LEU A 9 2.95 -1.92 4.90
CA LEU A 9 2.56 -2.44 6.23
C LEU A 9 2.65 -1.35 7.30
N ALA A 10 3.69 -0.53 7.25
CA ALA A 10 3.86 0.56 8.20
C ALA A 10 2.79 1.64 8.05
N SER A 11 2.39 1.98 6.82
CA SER A 11 1.41 3.05 6.55
C SER A 11 0.02 2.73 7.07
N VAL A 12 -0.30 1.45 7.29
CA VAL A 12 -1.61 1.01 7.82
C VAL A 12 -1.57 0.59 9.28
N GLN A 13 -0.39 0.55 9.91
CA GLN A 13 -0.18 -0.07 11.22
C GLN A 13 -0.99 0.60 12.33
N ASP A 14 -1.14 1.93 12.28
CA ASP A 14 -1.89 2.71 13.26
C ASP A 14 -3.41 2.52 13.16
N GLY A 15 -3.88 1.80 12.15
CA GLY A 15 -5.29 1.49 11.92
C GLY A 15 -6.10 2.63 11.30
N THR A 16 -5.44 3.70 10.83
CA THR A 16 -6.10 4.83 10.15
C THR A 16 -6.28 4.63 8.65
N GLY A 17 -5.63 3.60 8.09
CA GLY A 17 -5.71 3.25 6.68
C GLY A 17 -4.91 4.20 5.78
N GLU A 18 -4.35 3.67 4.69
CA GLU A 18 -3.62 4.46 3.69
C GLU A 18 -4.54 4.68 2.48
N ASN A 19 -4.76 5.94 2.10
CA ASN A 19 -5.58 6.24 0.92
C ASN A 19 -4.84 5.82 -0.35
N LEU A 20 -5.35 4.80 -1.05
CA LEU A 20 -4.72 4.28 -2.26
C LEU A 20 -4.67 5.33 -3.37
N TRP A 21 -5.62 6.29 -3.44
CA TRP A 21 -5.55 7.37 -4.42
C TRP A 21 -4.27 8.21 -4.28
N ALA A 22 -3.79 8.45 -3.05
CA ALA A 22 -2.59 9.24 -2.81
C ALA A 22 -1.31 8.62 -3.41
N TRP A 23 -1.36 7.33 -3.76
CA TRP A 23 -0.28 6.65 -4.45
C TRP A 23 -0.08 7.18 -5.87
N THR A 24 -1.14 7.58 -6.58
CA THR A 24 -1.06 8.11 -7.95
C THR A 24 -0.10 9.30 -8.00
N GLY A 25 -0.35 10.32 -7.18
CA GLY A 25 0.45 11.54 -7.19
C GLY A 25 1.88 11.35 -6.68
N ASN A 26 2.09 10.49 -5.69
CA ASN A 26 3.38 10.40 -4.98
C ASN A 26 4.31 9.32 -5.55
N ILE A 27 3.78 8.18 -5.96
CA ILE A 27 4.57 7.05 -6.48
C ILE A 27 4.91 7.26 -7.94
N GLU A 28 3.96 7.71 -8.76
CA GLU A 28 4.20 7.94 -10.20
C GLU A 28 5.33 8.95 -10.43
N LYS A 29 5.41 10.00 -9.59
CA LYS A 29 6.52 10.97 -9.63
C LYS A 29 7.87 10.39 -9.22
N ARG A 30 7.89 9.39 -8.35
CA ARG A 30 9.11 8.81 -7.78
C ARG A 30 9.68 7.68 -8.63
N ARG A 31 8.81 6.83 -9.19
CA ARG A 31 9.21 5.68 -10.01
C ARG A 31 9.88 6.10 -11.33
N ARG A 32 9.62 7.33 -11.82
CA ARG A 32 10.18 7.86 -13.09
C ARG A 32 9.92 6.95 -14.30
N ARG A 33 8.87 6.12 -14.25
CA ARG A 33 8.42 5.22 -15.32
C ARG A 33 7.15 5.77 -15.98
N PRO A 34 6.81 5.29 -17.19
CA PRO A 34 5.50 5.54 -17.77
C PRO A 34 4.35 5.26 -16.78
N LEU A 35 3.31 6.09 -16.86
CA LEU A 35 2.16 6.03 -15.97
C LEU A 35 1.48 4.65 -15.99
N GLY A 36 1.20 4.12 -17.18
CA GLY A 36 0.60 2.80 -17.34
C GLY A 36 1.42 1.68 -16.70
N GLU A 37 2.74 1.68 -16.91
CA GLU A 37 3.66 0.69 -16.33
C GLU A 37 3.71 0.79 -14.79
N THR A 38 3.62 2.01 -14.24
CA THR A 38 3.57 2.23 -12.78
C THR A 38 2.29 1.73 -12.16
N ARG A 39 1.16 1.96 -12.84
CA ARG A 39 -0.15 1.48 -12.40
C ARG A 39 -0.23 -0.04 -12.42
N GLU A 40 0.20 -0.67 -13.51
CA GLU A 40 0.25 -2.13 -13.62
C GLU A 40 1.11 -2.74 -12.52
N TRP A 41 2.29 -2.17 -12.27
CA TRP A 41 3.17 -2.62 -11.20
C TRP A 41 2.52 -2.47 -9.82
N LEU A 42 1.90 -1.33 -9.52
CA LEU A 42 1.22 -1.08 -8.24
C LEU A 42 0.08 -2.06 -7.98
N LEU A 43 -0.77 -2.29 -9.00
CA LEU A 43 -1.88 -3.24 -8.92
C LEU A 43 -1.37 -4.67 -8.76
N GLY A 44 -0.27 -5.03 -9.43
CA GLY A 44 0.39 -6.32 -9.25
C GLY A 44 0.93 -6.51 -7.83
N VAL A 45 1.56 -5.49 -7.25
CA VAL A 45 1.99 -5.53 -5.84
C VAL A 45 0.80 -5.66 -4.90
N LEU A 46 -0.26 -4.88 -5.11
CA LEU A 46 -1.48 -4.95 -4.31
C LEU A 46 -2.06 -6.36 -4.32
N GLY A 47 -2.16 -6.99 -5.49
CA GLY A 47 -2.58 -8.38 -5.62
C GLY A 47 -1.74 -9.33 -4.75
N ARG A 48 -0.41 -9.22 -4.82
CA ARG A 48 0.51 -10.04 -4.02
C ARG A 48 0.39 -9.82 -2.50
N LEU A 49 0.06 -8.61 -2.07
CA LEU A 49 -0.18 -8.30 -0.65
C LEU A 49 -1.52 -8.86 -0.16
N LEU A 50 -2.56 -8.79 -1.00
CA LEU A 50 -3.90 -9.32 -0.72
C LEU A 50 -3.91 -10.86 -0.69
N GLU A 51 -3.27 -11.52 -1.65
CA GLU A 51 -3.16 -12.99 -1.72
C GLU A 51 -2.54 -13.59 -0.46
N ARG A 52 -1.63 -12.84 0.16
CA ARG A 52 -0.91 -13.25 1.37
C ARG A 52 -1.54 -12.76 2.67
N ASP A 53 -2.73 -12.15 2.60
CA ASP A 53 -3.43 -11.56 3.75
C ASP A 53 -2.54 -10.58 4.54
N LEU A 54 -1.66 -9.83 3.87
CA LEU A 54 -0.77 -8.86 4.53
C LEU A 54 -1.43 -7.49 4.70
N VAL A 55 -2.43 -7.21 3.88
CA VAL A 55 -3.24 -6.00 3.89
C VAL A 55 -4.62 -6.39 3.38
N CYS A 56 -5.61 -5.53 3.62
CA CYS A 56 -6.90 -5.60 2.97
C CYS A 56 -7.28 -4.24 2.38
N VAL A 57 -8.31 -4.22 1.52
CA VAL A 57 -8.82 -2.99 0.91
C VAL A 57 -10.28 -2.80 1.31
N GLY A 58 -10.68 -1.55 1.52
CA GLY A 58 -12.06 -1.24 1.86
C GLY A 58 -12.38 0.24 1.93
N ASN A 59 -13.60 0.49 2.42
CA ASN A 59 -14.11 1.84 2.63
C ASN A 59 -13.96 2.25 4.10
N PHE A 60 -13.70 3.54 4.29
CA PHE A 60 -13.94 4.18 5.57
C PHE A 60 -15.45 4.31 5.80
N GLU A 61 -15.92 3.84 6.96
CA GLU A 61 -17.25 4.11 7.47
C GLU A 61 -17.16 4.88 8.80
N GLU A 62 -17.99 5.90 8.96
CA GLU A 62 -18.15 6.55 10.25
C GLU A 62 -18.91 5.60 11.18
N ASN A 63 -18.24 4.99 12.15
CA ASN A 63 -18.97 4.21 13.14
C ASN A 63 -19.66 5.15 14.13
N GLY A 64 -20.81 4.74 14.67
CA GLY A 64 -21.65 5.56 15.56
C GLY A 64 -21.01 6.00 16.89
N THR A 65 -19.72 5.76 17.08
CA THR A 65 -18.93 6.22 18.25
C THR A 65 -17.90 7.30 17.89
N GLY A 66 -17.90 7.82 16.66
CA GLY A 66 -16.92 8.81 16.19
C GLY A 66 -15.52 8.23 16.00
N ARG A 67 -15.42 6.92 15.81
CA ARG A 67 -14.17 6.21 15.46
C ARG A 67 -14.25 5.73 14.01
N ALA A 68 -13.09 5.53 13.38
CA ALA A 68 -13.04 4.88 12.07
C ALA A 68 -13.61 3.46 12.17
N GLY A 69 -14.70 3.19 11.44
CA GLY A 69 -15.15 1.85 11.08
C GLY A 69 -14.61 1.53 9.69
N TRP A 70 -14.30 0.26 9.44
CA TRP A 70 -13.74 -0.17 8.17
C TRP A 70 -14.61 -1.28 7.59
N GLU A 71 -15.15 -1.04 6.40
CA GLU A 71 -15.82 -2.09 5.63
C GLU A 71 -14.79 -2.70 4.67
N THR A 72 -14.29 -3.89 5.01
CA THR A 72 -13.38 -4.62 4.14
C THR A 72 -14.14 -5.18 2.94
N TRP A 73 -13.64 -4.93 1.73
CA TRP A 73 -14.20 -5.52 0.52
C TRP A 73 -13.96 -7.03 0.52
N THR A 74 -14.98 -7.78 0.14
CA THR A 74 -14.97 -9.24 0.08
C THR A 74 -14.99 -9.72 -1.37
N GLY A 75 -14.47 -10.92 -1.63
CA GLY A 75 -14.39 -11.50 -2.98
C GLY A 75 -13.04 -12.15 -3.25
N SER A 76 -12.78 -12.51 -4.51
CA SER A 76 -11.44 -12.90 -4.95
C SER A 76 -10.50 -11.71 -4.96
N VAL A 77 -9.19 -11.97 -4.82
CA VAL A 77 -8.16 -10.91 -4.94
C VAL A 77 -8.26 -10.20 -6.28
N GLU A 78 -8.44 -10.96 -7.37
CA GLU A 78 -8.66 -10.42 -8.71
C GLU A 78 -9.81 -9.41 -8.74
N ALA A 79 -10.98 -9.75 -8.18
CA ALA A 79 -12.13 -8.85 -8.16
C ALA A 79 -11.88 -7.57 -7.33
N VAL A 80 -11.12 -7.68 -6.24
CA VAL A 80 -10.71 -6.52 -5.43
C VAL A 80 -9.74 -5.63 -6.21
N VAL A 81 -8.73 -6.23 -6.85
CA VAL A 81 -7.74 -5.50 -7.67
C VAL A 81 -8.40 -4.81 -8.85
N ASP A 82 -9.30 -5.49 -9.56
CA ASP A 82 -10.07 -4.91 -10.69
C ASP A 82 -10.92 -3.73 -10.24
N ARG A 83 -11.56 -3.84 -9.06
CA ARG A 83 -12.31 -2.73 -8.48
C ARG A 83 -11.40 -1.55 -8.14
N VAL A 84 -10.23 -1.79 -7.54
CA VAL A 84 -9.24 -0.73 -7.29
C VAL A 84 -8.78 -0.11 -8.60
N ALA A 85 -8.46 -0.91 -9.61
CA ALA A 85 -8.02 -0.46 -10.92
C ALA A 85 -9.05 0.47 -11.57
N SER A 86 -10.33 0.12 -11.52
CA SER A 86 -11.42 0.95 -12.08
C SER A 86 -11.53 2.34 -11.44
N ILE A 87 -11.13 2.46 -10.17
CA ILE A 87 -11.10 3.73 -9.43
C ILE A 87 -9.83 4.51 -9.78
N TYR A 88 -8.72 3.79 -9.91
CA TYR A 88 -7.38 4.35 -10.11
C TYR A 88 -7.14 4.92 -11.52
N THR A 89 -7.87 4.43 -12.52
CA THR A 89 -7.66 4.79 -13.93
C THR A 89 -8.65 5.81 -14.48
N VAL A 90 -9.47 6.43 -13.63
CA VAL A 90 -10.40 7.47 -14.07
C VAL A 90 -9.62 8.73 -14.43
N ASP A 91 -9.57 9.08 -15.72
CA ASP A 91 -9.04 10.36 -16.19
C ASP A 91 -10.07 11.46 -15.86
N LEU A 92 -9.69 12.37 -14.97
CA LEU A 92 -10.57 13.46 -14.53
C LEU A 92 -10.29 14.77 -15.26
N ALA A 93 -11.31 15.63 -15.27
CA ALA A 93 -11.14 17.03 -15.62
C ALA A 93 -10.22 17.74 -14.61
N ALA A 94 -9.53 18.78 -15.06
CA ALA A 94 -8.49 19.46 -14.29
C ALA A 94 -8.98 20.14 -12.99
N ASP A 95 -10.29 20.31 -12.81
CA ASP A 95 -10.94 20.97 -11.68
C ASP A 95 -11.72 20.01 -10.76
N GLU A 96 -11.68 18.71 -11.04
CA GLU A 96 -12.42 17.72 -10.25
C GLU A 96 -11.54 17.15 -9.12
N VAL A 97 -11.94 17.40 -7.87
CA VAL A 97 -11.31 16.79 -6.69
C VAL A 97 -12.02 15.46 -6.39
N GLN A 98 -11.46 14.35 -6.85
CA GLN A 98 -11.98 13.04 -6.47
C GLN A 98 -11.53 12.65 -5.06
N TYR A 99 -12.53 12.39 -4.22
CA TYR A 99 -12.36 11.62 -3.01
C TYR A 99 -13.00 10.25 -3.25
N TRP A 100 -12.17 9.22 -3.29
CA TRP A 100 -12.64 7.84 -3.27
C TRP A 100 -12.37 7.24 -1.90
N PRO A 101 -13.37 6.62 -1.26
CA PRO A 101 -13.16 5.92 0.00
C PRO A 101 -12.47 4.58 -0.26
N CYS A 102 -11.28 4.57 -0.87
CA CYS A 102 -10.52 3.37 -1.20
C CYS A 102 -9.23 3.35 -0.39
N TYR A 103 -9.19 2.51 0.64
CA TYR A 103 -8.12 2.50 1.61
C TYR A 103 -7.45 1.13 1.69
N LEU A 104 -6.13 1.15 1.77
CA LEU A 104 -5.35 0.03 2.26
C LEU A 104 -5.48 -0.02 3.78
N MET A 105 -5.69 -1.20 4.34
CA MET A 105 -5.92 -1.39 5.77
C MET A 105 -5.10 -2.56 6.29
N ARG A 106 -4.86 -2.56 7.60
CA ARG A 106 -4.08 -3.61 8.25
C ARG A 106 -4.86 -4.91 8.37
N THR A 107 -4.15 -6.02 8.23
CA THR A 107 -4.57 -7.34 8.69
C THR A 107 -3.75 -7.73 9.91
N GLU A 108 -4.17 -8.77 10.62
CA GLU A 108 -3.40 -9.29 11.75
C GLU A 108 -2.05 -9.88 11.29
N ALA A 109 -2.04 -10.63 10.18
CA ALA A 109 -0.81 -11.21 9.64
C ALA A 109 0.19 -10.13 9.18
N GLY A 110 -0.30 -9.07 8.51
CA GLY A 110 0.51 -7.91 8.13
C GLY A 110 1.12 -7.19 9.33
N ALA A 111 0.32 -6.95 10.37
CA ALA A 111 0.77 -6.29 11.59
C ALA A 111 1.87 -7.09 12.32
N GLN A 112 1.75 -8.42 12.36
CA GLN A 112 2.77 -9.30 12.94
C GLN A 112 4.06 -9.29 12.11
N LEU A 113 3.95 -9.34 10.78
CA LEU A 113 5.10 -9.30 9.88
C LEU A 113 5.85 -7.95 10.00
N TYR A 114 5.11 -6.84 10.03
CA TYR A 114 5.68 -5.52 10.27
C TYR A 114 6.41 -5.44 11.61
N GLY A 115 5.80 -5.92 12.69
CA GLY A 115 6.41 -5.92 14.02
C GLY A 115 7.74 -6.67 14.05
N ARG A 116 7.83 -7.83 13.41
CA ARG A 116 9.07 -8.62 13.32
C ARG A 116 10.16 -7.88 12.56
N GLU A 117 9.84 -7.34 11.39
CA GLU A 117 10.82 -6.62 10.56
C GLU A 117 11.29 -5.33 11.23
N ARG A 118 10.37 -4.59 11.85
CA ARG A 118 10.71 -3.40 12.63
C ARG A 118 11.70 -3.73 13.75
N SER A 119 11.43 -4.78 14.53
CA SER A 119 12.35 -5.21 15.59
C SER A 119 13.71 -5.68 15.04
N ARG A 120 13.74 -6.32 13.87
CA ARG A 120 15.01 -6.68 13.19
C ARG A 120 15.82 -5.42 12.86
N ARG A 121 15.21 -4.40 12.27
CA ARG A 121 15.86 -3.12 11.94
C ARG A 121 16.38 -2.40 13.17
N GLU A 122 15.56 -2.34 14.23
CA GLU A 122 15.98 -1.75 15.52
C GLU A 122 17.20 -2.45 16.12
N LEU A 123 17.28 -3.79 16.03
CA LEU A 123 18.45 -4.56 16.50
C LEU A 123 19.70 -4.37 15.62
N ALA A 124 19.51 -4.00 14.35
CA ALA A 124 20.58 -3.76 13.38
C ALA A 124 21.05 -2.30 13.35
N ASP A 125 20.49 -1.41 14.20
CA ASP A 125 20.72 0.04 14.18
C ASP A 125 20.33 0.69 12.81
N GLU A 126 19.32 0.12 12.15
CA GLU A 126 18.72 0.61 10.90
C GLU A 126 17.49 1.51 11.18
N ASP A 127 17.13 2.42 10.27
CA ASP A 127 15.93 3.28 10.41
C ASP A 127 14.66 2.40 10.44
N PRO A 128 13.91 2.36 11.56
CA PRO A 128 12.73 1.52 11.66
C PRO A 128 11.48 2.19 11.07
N VAL A 129 11.55 3.47 10.71
CA VAL A 129 10.38 4.24 10.23
C VAL A 129 10.48 4.42 8.71
N PRO A 130 9.71 3.65 7.91
CA PRO A 130 9.80 3.78 6.47
C PRO A 130 9.23 5.12 6.03
N ARG A 131 9.91 5.74 5.07
CA ARG A 131 9.43 6.93 4.38
C ARG A 131 9.27 6.58 2.91
N LEU A 132 8.16 6.98 2.29
CA LEU A 132 7.95 6.70 0.86
C LEU A 132 9.11 7.17 -0.03
N ARG A 133 9.81 8.25 0.37
CA ARG A 133 11.00 8.75 -0.36
C ARG A 133 12.22 7.82 -0.32
N ALA A 134 12.29 6.93 0.65
CA ALA A 134 13.39 5.99 0.88
C ALA A 134 13.10 4.60 0.29
N VAL A 135 11.94 4.41 -0.34
CA VAL A 135 11.58 3.16 -1.02
C VAL A 135 12.33 2.99 -2.34
N TRP A 136 12.75 4.10 -2.96
CA TRP A 136 13.20 4.14 -4.35
C TRP A 136 14.70 4.38 -4.45
N ASP A 137 15.37 3.67 -5.35
CA ASP A 137 16.73 3.98 -5.78
C ASP A 137 16.77 5.21 -6.72
N GLU A 138 17.95 5.57 -7.21
CA GLU A 138 18.14 6.72 -8.11
C GLU A 138 17.43 6.54 -9.47
N ASP A 139 17.21 5.30 -9.90
CA ASP A 139 16.57 4.92 -11.15
C ASP A 139 15.05 4.73 -11.01
N GLY A 140 14.52 4.86 -9.79
CA GLY A 140 13.11 4.70 -9.48
C GLY A 140 12.67 3.24 -9.32
N ASN A 141 13.59 2.31 -9.13
CA ASN A 141 13.28 0.94 -8.73
C ASN A 141 13.10 0.86 -7.21
N VAL A 142 12.39 -0.16 -6.74
CA VAL A 142 12.27 -0.40 -5.29
C VAL A 142 13.62 -0.89 -4.77
N ILE A 143 14.10 -0.33 -3.66
CA ILE A 143 15.31 -0.79 -2.99
C ILE A 143 15.07 -2.20 -2.42
N GLU A 144 15.97 -3.12 -2.76
CA GLU A 144 15.88 -4.55 -2.44
C GLU A 144 17.00 -5.02 -1.51
N GLU A 145 17.54 -4.18 -0.61
CA GLU A 145 18.67 -4.57 0.27
C GLU A 145 18.41 -5.86 1.10
N HIS A 146 17.14 -6.31 1.17
CA HIS A 146 16.72 -7.56 1.79
C HIS A 146 15.71 -8.41 0.96
N GLY A 147 15.73 -8.39 -0.38
CA GLY A 147 14.90 -9.25 -1.24
C GLY A 147 15.28 -10.74 -1.08
N ASP A 148 14.37 -11.70 -0.92
CA ASP A 148 13.35 -12.05 -1.92
C ASP A 148 11.95 -11.47 -1.69
N GLU A 149 11.18 -11.35 -2.79
CA GLU A 149 9.71 -11.20 -2.74
C GLU A 149 9.10 -12.30 -1.88
N ILE A 150 8.85 -12.00 -0.61
CA ILE A 150 8.09 -12.79 0.37
C ILE A 150 8.24 -14.31 0.12
N VAL A 151 9.39 -14.86 0.53
CA VAL A 151 9.53 -16.30 0.76
C VAL A 151 9.12 -16.55 2.21
N VAL A 152 7.89 -17.02 2.39
CA VAL A 152 7.48 -17.78 3.58
C VAL A 152 6.87 -19.07 3.08
#